data_AF-A0A812QVH5-F1
#
_entry.id   AF-A0A812QVH5-F1
#
_cell.length_a   1.000
_cell.length_b   1.000
_cell.length_c   1.000
_cell.angle_alpha   90.00
_cell.angle_beta   90.00
_cell.angle_gamma   90.00
#
_symmetry.space_group_name_H-M   'P 1'
#
loop_
_entity.id
_entity.type
_entity.pdbx_description
1 polymer ?
#
loop_
_entity_poly.entity_id
_entity_poly.type
_entity_poly.pdbx_seq_one_letter_code
_entity_poly.pdbx_strand_id
1 'polypeptide(L)'
;MLTGREGHNAAAVNGLWYYWRVKGGRLAFQRQIVLPSAEEDGDDGPSPQLLRLFLYYVPPTDAFVISDSCDATVGSIMADCGPIGEGMDLEQNWRVWDGGGWKEDRNVEAEIRVP
;
A
#
# COMPACT_ATOMS: atom_id res chain seq x y z
N MET A 1 -14.50 8.11 5.40
CA MET A 1 -13.99 7.14 4.41
C MET A 1 -12.95 7.88 3.60
N LEU A 2 -11.67 7.47 3.65
CA LEU A 2 -10.61 8.16 2.90
C LEU A 2 -10.76 7.81 1.43
N THR A 3 -11.26 8.76 0.64
CA THR A 3 -11.37 8.66 -0.81
C THR A 3 -10.00 8.39 -1.44
N GLY A 4 -9.93 7.55 -2.47
CA GLY A 4 -8.68 7.25 -3.21
C GLY A 4 -7.83 6.09 -2.66
N ARG A 5 -8.35 5.32 -1.70
CA ARG A 5 -7.73 4.07 -1.21
C ARG A 5 -8.26 2.82 -1.90
N GLU A 6 -9.41 2.92 -2.56
CA GLU A 6 -10.06 1.79 -3.23
C GLU A 6 -9.75 1.85 -4.72
N GLY A 7 -9.38 0.70 -5.29
CA GLY A 7 -9.19 0.55 -6.74
C GLY A 7 -7.74 0.53 -7.22
N HIS A 8 -7.63 0.26 -8.53
CA HIS A 8 -6.39 0.15 -9.28
C HIS A 8 -5.65 1.49 -9.33
N ASN A 9 -4.33 1.46 -9.41
CA ASN A 9 -3.46 2.63 -9.58
C ASN A 9 -3.63 3.64 -8.44
N ALA A 10 -4.09 3.16 -7.28
CA ALA A 10 -4.33 4.02 -6.14
C ALA A 10 -2.98 4.57 -5.63
N ALA A 11 -3.01 5.84 -5.23
CA ALA A 11 -1.92 6.50 -4.51
C ALA A 11 -1.59 5.84 -3.16
N ALA A 12 -2.25 4.74 -2.80
CA ALA A 12 -1.93 3.88 -1.68
C ALA A 12 -0.95 2.74 -2.04
N VAL A 13 -0.90 2.32 -3.31
CA VAL A 13 -0.09 1.18 -3.79
C VAL A 13 1.21 1.65 -4.44
N ASN A 14 1.15 2.70 -5.27
CA ASN A 14 2.28 3.18 -6.09
C ASN A 14 3.32 3.99 -5.34
N GLY A 15 4.60 3.79 -5.67
CA GLY A 15 5.72 4.52 -5.08
C GLY A 15 6.60 3.66 -4.18
N LEU A 16 7.42 4.33 -3.38
CA LEU A 16 8.52 3.72 -2.66
C LEU A 16 8.08 3.17 -1.29
N TRP A 17 8.35 1.89 -1.08
CA TRP A 17 8.15 1.18 0.17
C TRP A 17 9.48 0.91 0.85
N TYR A 18 9.54 1.16 2.15
CA TYR A 18 10.74 0.95 2.95
C TYR A 18 10.55 -0.25 3.85
N TYR A 19 11.57 -1.10 3.96
CA TYR A 19 11.58 -2.13 4.99
C TYR A 19 11.34 -1.51 6.37
N TRP A 20 10.42 -2.10 7.13
CA TRP A 20 10.10 -1.63 8.48
C TRP A 20 10.56 -2.61 9.55
N ARG A 21 9.95 -3.80 9.59
CA ARG A 21 10.29 -4.86 10.55
C ARG A 21 9.66 -6.20 10.15
N VAL A 22 10.12 -7.28 10.78
CA VAL A 22 9.38 -8.54 10.84
C VAL A 22 8.39 -8.48 12.02
N LYS A 23 7.09 -8.67 11.76
CA LYS A 23 6.06 -8.73 12.80
C LYS A 23 5.27 -10.04 12.69
N GLY A 24 5.33 -10.88 13.72
CA GLY A 24 4.65 -12.18 13.72
C GLY A 24 5.12 -13.11 12.59
N GLY A 25 6.41 -13.07 12.25
CA GLY A 25 6.99 -13.84 11.14
C GLY A 25 6.68 -13.29 9.74
N ARG A 26 6.01 -12.14 9.65
CA ARG A 26 5.65 -11.51 8.37
C ARG A 26 6.54 -10.30 8.10
N LEU A 27 7.02 -10.18 6.87
CA LEU A 27 7.68 -8.97 6.40
C LEU A 27 6.65 -7.84 6.37
N ALA A 28 7.03 -6.70 6.96
CA ALA A 28 6.25 -5.48 6.93
C ALA A 28 7.10 -4.36 6.31
N PHE A 29 6.51 -3.68 5.33
CA PHE A 29 7.06 -2.46 4.73
C PHE A 29 6.19 -1.28 5.13
N GLN A 30 6.76 -0.09 5.10
CA GLN A 30 6.03 1.15 5.36
C GLN A 30 6.29 2.18 4.27
N ARG A 31 5.32 3.05 4.07
CA ARG A 31 5.43 4.27 3.26
C ARG A 31 4.68 5.41 3.94
N GLN A 32 5.08 6.64 3.62
CA GLN A 32 4.32 7.83 3.98
C GLN A 32 3.84 8.49 2.69
N ILE A 33 2.56 8.85 2.64
CA ILE A 33 1.99 9.62 1.56
C ILE A 33 1.43 10.93 2.11
N VAL A 34 1.59 11.99 1.33
CA VAL A 34 0.97 13.29 1.63
C VAL A 34 -0.34 13.33 0.87
N LEU A 35 -1.45 13.44 1.60
CA LEU A 35 -2.76 13.61 0.99
C LEU A 35 -3.00 15.11 0.73
N PRO A 36 -3.58 15.46 -0.43
CA PRO A 36 -4.06 16.81 -0.63
C PRO A 36 -5.10 17.10 0.44
N SER A 37 -4.93 18.24 1.10
CA SER A 37 -5.85 18.62 2.16
C SER A 37 -7.20 18.96 1.51
N ALA A 38 -8.29 18.46 2.09
CA ALA A 38 -9.62 18.83 1.61
C ALA A 38 -9.73 20.35 1.77
N GLU A 39 -10.16 21.05 0.72
CA GLU A 39 -10.31 22.51 0.75
C GLU A 39 -11.28 22.88 1.89
N GLU A 40 -10.74 23.32 3.02
CA GLU A 40 -11.51 23.91 4.10
C GLU A 40 -11.53 25.42 3.85
N ASP A 41 -12.74 26.00 3.81
CA ASP A 41 -13.05 27.39 3.46
C ASP A 41 -12.63 28.39 4.58
N GLY A 42 -11.47 28.16 5.20
CA GLY A 42 -10.89 28.94 6.30
C GLY A 42 -9.59 29.64 5.91
N ASP A 43 -9.36 30.81 6.48
CA ASP A 43 -8.20 31.69 6.22
C ASP A 43 -6.84 31.08 6.62
N ASP A 44 -6.86 29.97 7.38
CA ASP A 44 -5.71 29.12 7.65
C ASP A 44 -5.65 27.99 6.60
N GLY A 45 -4.94 28.22 5.50
CA GLY A 45 -4.82 27.28 4.38
C GLY A 45 -4.53 25.83 4.82
N PRO A 46 -5.00 24.83 4.07
CA PRO A 46 -5.23 23.52 4.63
C PRO A 46 -3.91 22.76 4.76
N SER A 47 -3.61 22.30 5.98
CA SER A 47 -2.34 21.62 6.26
C SER A 47 -2.30 20.23 5.60
N PRO A 48 -1.17 19.84 4.98
CA PRO A 48 -1.05 18.53 4.33
C PRO A 48 -1.18 17.40 5.35
N GLN A 49 -2.07 16.43 5.06
CA GLN A 49 -2.23 15.26 5.92
C GLN A 49 -1.19 14.19 5.55
N LEU A 50 -0.37 13.78 6.53
CA LEU A 50 0.55 12.66 6.37
C LEU A 50 -0.15 11.36 6.73
N LEU A 51 -0.34 10.49 5.74
CA LEU A 51 -0.85 9.15 5.94
C LEU A 51 0.29 8.13 5.89
N ARG A 52 0.39 7.29 6.92
CA ARG A 52 1.30 6.14 6.94
C ARG A 52 0.55 4.90 6.49
N LEU A 53 1.14 4.17 5.56
CA LEU A 53 0.63 2.88 5.09
C LEU A 53 1.65 1.79 5.37
N PHE A 54 1.15 0.59 5.56
CA PHE A 54 1.89 -0.61 5.85
C PHE A 54 1.51 -1.71 4.87
N LEU A 55 2.49 -2.44 4.37
CA LEU A 55 2.33 -3.58 3.47
C LEU A 55 2.78 -4.85 4.18
N TYR A 56 1.91 -5.83 4.30
CA TYR A 56 2.16 -7.09 4.99
C TYR A 56 2.00 -8.28 4.06
N TYR A 57 2.97 -9.19 4.03
CA TYR A 57 2.77 -10.49 3.42
C TYR A 57 1.94 -11.40 4.34
N VAL A 58 0.94 -12.08 3.78
CA VAL A 58 -0.01 -12.97 4.47
C VAL A 58 0.16 -14.39 3.89
N PRO A 59 1.00 -15.23 4.54
CA PRO A 59 1.33 -16.55 4.00
C PRO A 59 0.14 -17.47 3.73
N PRO A 60 -0.93 -17.53 4.58
CA PRO A 60 -2.06 -18.42 4.33
C PRO A 60 -2.81 -18.18 3.02
N THR A 61 -2.75 -16.97 2.48
CA THR A 61 -3.43 -16.58 1.24
C THR A 61 -2.45 -16.27 0.11
N ASP A 62 -1.14 -16.42 0.37
CA ASP A 62 -0.05 -16.02 -0.53
C ASP A 62 -0.27 -14.62 -1.14
N ALA A 63 -0.65 -13.66 -0.29
CA ALA A 63 -1.03 -12.32 -0.75
C ALA A 63 -0.42 -11.24 0.16
N PHE A 64 -0.35 -10.02 -0.36
CA PHE A 64 -0.01 -8.83 0.39
C PHE A 64 -1.26 -8.04 0.79
N VAL A 65 -1.21 -7.42 1.97
CA VAL A 65 -2.25 -6.55 2.50
C VAL A 65 -1.69 -5.16 2.76
N ILE A 66 -2.35 -4.14 2.23
CA ILE A 66 -2.08 -2.74 2.55
C ILE A 66 -3.07 -2.26 3.60
N SER A 67 -2.55 -1.66 4.66
CA SER A 67 -3.32 -1.13 5.79
C SER A 67 -2.74 0.22 6.23
N ASP A 68 -3.59 1.10 6.74
CA ASP A 68 -3.17 2.27 7.51
C ASP A 68 -2.95 1.96 8.99
N SER A 69 -3.28 0.74 9.43
CA SER A 69 -2.96 0.23 10.76
C SER A 69 -1.71 -0.65 10.76
N CYS A 70 -0.92 -0.47 11.81
CA CYS A 70 0.35 -1.16 11.99
C CYS A 70 0.23 -2.64 12.42
N ASP A 71 -1.00 -3.14 12.57
CA ASP A 71 -1.34 -4.52 12.94
C ASP A 71 -2.11 -5.28 11.86
N ALA A 72 -2.38 -4.64 10.71
CA ALA A 72 -3.15 -5.21 9.61
C ALA A 72 -4.58 -5.67 10.01
N THR A 73 -5.11 -5.22 11.16
CA THR A 73 -6.47 -5.57 11.59
C THR A 73 -7.55 -4.90 10.74
N VAL A 74 -7.22 -3.74 10.18
CA VAL A 74 -8.05 -2.96 9.27
C VAL A 74 -7.29 -2.83 7.94
N GLY A 75 -7.17 -3.95 7.22
CA GLY A 75 -6.63 -3.95 5.85
C GLY A 75 -7.67 -3.39 4.87
N SER A 76 -7.27 -2.50 3.97
CA SER A 76 -8.17 -1.90 2.98
C SER A 76 -7.97 -2.45 1.57
N ILE A 77 -6.79 -3.01 1.27
CA ILE A 77 -6.45 -3.45 -0.09
C ILE A 77 -5.68 -4.78 0.00
N MET A 78 -6.07 -5.76 -0.83
CA MET A 78 -5.33 -7.01 -1.04
C MET A 78 -4.66 -6.98 -2.42
N ALA A 79 -3.43 -7.48 -2.48
CA ALA A 79 -2.64 -7.63 -3.70
C ALA A 79 -2.02 -9.04 -3.77
N ASP A 80 -2.12 -9.70 -4.91
CA ASP A 80 -1.63 -11.08 -5.09
C ASP A 80 -0.12 -11.12 -5.39
N CYS A 81 0.45 -10.09 -6.02
CA CYS A 81 1.88 -9.99 -6.31
C CYS A 81 2.55 -8.92 -5.43
N GLY A 82 3.85 -9.13 -5.12
CA GLY A 82 4.63 -8.29 -4.22
C GLY A 82 5.52 -7.28 -4.94
N PRO A 83 6.12 -6.31 -4.20
CA PRO A 83 7.02 -5.34 -4.83
C PRO A 83 8.37 -5.95 -5.16
N ILE A 84 9.06 -5.35 -6.12
CA ILE A 84 10.40 -5.76 -6.53
C ILE A 84 11.39 -5.42 -5.41
N GLY A 85 12.18 -6.40 -4.99
CA GLY A 85 13.42 -6.17 -4.22
C GLY A 85 14.62 -6.54 -5.07
N GLU A 86 15.78 -5.90 -4.86
CA GLU A 86 17.03 -6.35 -5.48
C GLU A 86 17.27 -7.84 -5.16
N GLY A 87 17.28 -8.69 -6.19
CA GLY A 87 17.60 -10.12 -6.07
C GLY A 87 16.41 -11.06 -5.79
N MET A 88 15.16 -10.58 -5.73
CA MET A 88 13.97 -11.45 -5.66
C MET A 88 13.00 -11.10 -6.77
N ASP A 89 12.85 -12.01 -7.74
CA ASP A 89 11.91 -11.87 -8.86
C ASP A 89 10.52 -12.28 -8.36
N LEU A 90 9.72 -11.29 -7.96
CA LEU A 90 8.37 -11.50 -7.41
C LEU A 90 7.26 -11.27 -8.47
N GLU A 91 7.54 -11.57 -9.75
CA GLU A 91 6.63 -11.50 -10.91
C GLU A 91 5.65 -10.30 -10.90
N GLN A 92 5.97 -9.27 -11.69
CA GLN A 92 5.40 -7.91 -11.61
C GLN A 92 3.93 -7.72 -12.02
N ASN A 93 3.13 -8.77 -12.10
CA ASN A 93 1.72 -8.61 -12.48
C ASN A 93 0.88 -8.32 -11.24
N TRP A 94 0.98 -7.09 -10.71
CA TRP A 94 0.13 -6.66 -9.61
C TRP A 94 -1.34 -6.87 -9.96
N ARG A 95 -1.97 -7.77 -9.21
CA ARG A 95 -3.42 -7.95 -9.22
C ARG A 95 -3.98 -7.40 -7.93
N VAL A 96 -4.87 -6.43 -8.05
CA VAL A 96 -5.55 -5.81 -6.90
C VAL A 96 -6.97 -6.36 -6.82
N TRP A 97 -7.46 -6.63 -5.61
CA TRP A 97 -8.84 -7.03 -5.39
C TRP A 97 -9.76 -5.81 -5.33
N ASP A 98 -10.75 -5.72 -6.21
CA ASP A 98 -11.69 -4.59 -6.31
C ASP A 98 -13.03 -4.83 -5.58
N GLY A 99 -13.17 -5.95 -4.87
CA GLY A 99 -14.43 -6.38 -4.25
C GLY A 99 -15.24 -7.37 -5.08
N GLY A 100 -15.03 -7.42 -6.40
CA GLY A 100 -15.68 -8.37 -7.32
C GLY A 100 -14.73 -9.40 -7.94
N GLY A 101 -13.43 -9.11 -8.00
CA GLY A 101 -12.42 -10.03 -8.52
C GLY A 101 -10.98 -9.48 -8.45
N TRP A 102 -10.03 -10.34 -8.78
CA TRP A 102 -8.64 -9.94 -9.04
C TRP A 102 -8.52 -9.28 -10.41
N LYS A 103 -7.84 -8.15 -10.46
CA LYS A 103 -7.64 -7.38 -11.69
C LYS A 103 -6.19 -6.99 -11.83
N GLU A 104 -5.59 -7.32 -12.95
CA GLU A 104 -4.25 -6.87 -13.32
C GLU A 104 -4.26 -5.35 -13.49
N ASP A 105 -3.26 -4.68 -12.91
CA ASP A 105 -3.02 -3.27 -13.14
C ASP A 105 -1.55 -3.02 -13.50
N ARG A 106 -1.35 -2.70 -14.78
CA ARG A 106 -0.03 -2.44 -15.37
C ARG A 106 0.56 -1.09 -14.99
N ASN A 107 -0.22 -0.23 -14.35
CA ASN A 107 0.24 1.08 -13.89
C ASN A 107 0.69 1.03 -12.42
N VAL A 108 0.70 -0.16 -11.80
CA VAL A 108 1.24 -0.30 -10.45
C VAL A 108 2.76 -0.30 -10.50
N GLU A 109 3.37 0.72 -9.90
CA GLU A 109 4.81 0.94 -9.83
C GLU A 109 5.27 0.96 -8.36
N ALA A 110 5.27 -0.20 -7.70
CA ALA A 110 5.69 -0.33 -6.31
C ALA A 110 7.13 -0.89 -6.21
N GLU A 111 8.02 -0.13 -5.57
CA GLU A 111 9.44 -0.49 -5.36
C GLU A 111 9.68 -0.74 -3.86
N ILE A 112 10.34 -1.86 -3.50
CA ILE A 112 10.86 -2.07 -2.14
C ILE A 112 12.33 -1.63 -2.08
N ARG A 113 12.65 -0.80 -1.09
CA ARG A 113 14.02 -0.63 -0.60
C ARG A 113 14.26 -1.44 0.66
N VAL A 114 15.15 -2.40 0.53
CA VAL A 114 15.82 -3.07 1.63
C VAL A 114 17.13 -2.33 1.95
N PRO A 115 17.49 -2.19 3.24
CA PRO A 115 18.73 -1.55 3.67
C PRO A 115 19.97 -2.35 3.30
#